data_AF-A0A821BPE1-F1
#
_entry.id   AF-A0A821BPE1-F1
#
_cell.length_a   1.000
_cell.length_b   1.000
_cell.length_c   1.000
_cell.angle_alpha   90.00
_cell.angle_beta   90.00
_cell.angle_gamma   90.00
#
_symmetry.space_group_name_H-M   'P 1'
#
loop_
_entity.id
_entity.type
_entity.pdbx_description
1 polymer ?
#
loop_
_entity_poly.entity_id
_entity_poly.type
_entity_poly.pdbx_seq_one_letter_code
_entity_poly.pdbx_strand_id
1 'polypeptide(L)'
;VNHRKLLDAIFAVCGVPDSHFRPISSSVDKLDKTPWSVVRNEMIHEKGLSPEVADKIWSYVQMHGNADLVDKLRTDAQLMALKSASEALNGLEVLFRYLTLYGVMDKVKEKNHCRIILTSKSIS
;
A
#
# COMPACT_ATOMS: atom_id res chain seq x y z
N VAL A 1 3.51 11.00 -2.58
CA VAL A 1 3.34 11.74 -1.30
C VAL A 1 2.92 10.73 -0.23
N ASN A 2 3.65 10.65 0.90
CA ASN A 2 3.40 9.83 2.12
C ASN A 2 3.06 8.32 2.00
N HIS A 3 3.01 7.72 0.80
CA HIS A 3 2.66 6.31 0.59
C HIS A 3 3.59 5.33 1.32
N ARG A 4 4.87 5.67 1.49
CA ARG A 4 5.83 4.77 2.15
C ARG A 4 5.50 4.57 3.63
N LYS A 5 5.09 5.63 4.33
CA LYS A 5 4.66 5.54 5.73
C LYS A 5 3.41 4.67 5.88
N LEU A 6 2.46 4.79 4.94
CA LEU A 6 1.27 3.95 4.93
C LEU A 6 1.62 2.48 4.64
N LEU A 7 2.48 2.24 3.66
CA LEU A 7 2.92 0.89 3.28
C LEU A 7 3.70 0.21 4.41
N ASP A 8 4.63 0.94 5.05
CA ASP A 8 5.36 0.47 6.23
C ASP A 8 4.39 0.17 7.39
N ALA A 9 3.35 1.00 7.58
CA ALA A 9 2.33 0.75 8.60
C ALA A 9 1.48 -0.49 8.28
N ILE A 10 1.09 -0.70 7.02
CA ILE A 10 0.40 -1.92 6.58
C ILE A 10 1.27 -3.15 6.85
N PHE A 11 2.56 -3.09 6.52
CA PHE A 11 3.50 -4.18 6.80
C PHE A 11 3.63 -4.47 8.31
N ALA A 12 3.72 -3.43 9.14
CA ALA A 12 3.75 -3.56 10.59
C ALA A 12 2.47 -4.24 11.13
N VAL A 13 1.28 -3.84 10.66
CA VAL A 13 -0.01 -4.46 11.05
C VAL A 13 -0.09 -5.92 10.57
N CYS A 14 0.43 -6.20 9.37
CA CYS A 14 0.46 -7.55 8.83
C CYS A 14 1.42 -8.47 9.60
N GLY A 15 2.32 -7.93 10.42
CA GLY A 15 3.31 -8.69 11.20
C GLY A 15 4.64 -8.91 10.47
N VAL A 16 4.94 -8.08 9.47
CA VAL A 16 6.25 -8.10 8.80
C VAL A 16 7.29 -7.51 9.76
N PRO A 17 8.49 -8.10 9.90
CA PRO A 17 9.58 -7.48 10.64
C PRO A 17 10.13 -6.25 9.89
N ASP A 18 10.48 -5.18 10.62
CA ASP A 18 11.02 -3.94 10.03
C ASP A 18 12.23 -4.17 9.10
N SER A 19 13.06 -5.17 9.40
CA SER A 19 14.20 -5.58 8.56
C SER A 19 13.78 -6.05 7.16
N HIS A 20 12.54 -6.52 7.01
CA HIS A 20 11.98 -7.03 5.77
C HIS A 20 11.12 -6.00 5.01
N PHE A 21 10.86 -4.80 5.56
CA PHE A 21 10.02 -3.80 4.88
C PHE A 21 10.53 -3.43 3.49
N ARG A 22 11.86 -3.22 3.34
CA ARG A 22 12.47 -2.90 2.04
C ARG A 22 12.39 -4.09 1.06
N PRO A 23 12.82 -5.31 1.42
CA PRO A 23 12.62 -6.48 0.58
C PRO A 23 11.16 -6.68 0.14
N ILE A 24 10.21 -6.57 1.07
CA ILE A 24 8.78 -6.79 0.80
C ILE A 24 8.21 -5.68 -0.08
N SER A 25 8.57 -4.42 0.15
CA SER A 25 8.21 -3.32 -0.75
C SER A 25 8.64 -3.59 -2.19
N SER A 26 9.82 -4.19 -2.40
CA SER A 26 10.27 -4.57 -3.74
C SER A 26 9.46 -5.73 -4.34
N SER A 27 8.99 -6.70 -3.54
CA SER A 27 8.04 -7.72 -4.02
C SER A 27 6.71 -7.11 -4.44
N VAL A 28 6.19 -6.17 -3.65
CA VAL A 28 4.91 -5.53 -3.94
C VAL A 28 4.98 -4.70 -5.24
N ASP A 29 6.12 -4.04 -5.51
CA ASP A 29 6.35 -3.32 -6.77
C ASP A 29 6.34 -4.24 -8.00
N LYS A 30 6.81 -5.49 -7.85
CA LYS A 30 6.78 -6.49 -8.93
C LYS A 30 5.36 -6.88 -9.35
N LEU A 31 4.34 -6.66 -8.52
CA LEU A 31 2.94 -6.98 -8.84
C LEU A 31 2.41 -6.21 -10.04
N ASP A 32 3.06 -5.10 -10.42
CA ASP A 32 2.73 -4.38 -11.66
C ASP A 32 2.91 -5.23 -12.93
N LYS A 33 3.82 -6.21 -12.89
CA LYS A 33 4.22 -7.01 -14.05
C LYS A 33 4.12 -8.52 -13.82
N THR A 34 3.96 -8.94 -12.57
CA THR A 34 4.12 -10.32 -12.13
C THR A 34 2.86 -10.76 -11.39
N PRO A 35 2.32 -11.97 -11.63
CA PRO A 35 1.14 -12.45 -10.94
C PRO A 35 1.39 -12.64 -9.43
N TRP A 36 0.34 -12.45 -8.63
CA TRP A 36 0.37 -12.61 -7.17
C TRP A 36 0.95 -13.96 -6.73
N SER A 37 0.63 -15.05 -7.43
CA SER A 37 1.14 -16.39 -7.08
C SER A 37 2.68 -16.46 -7.05
N VAL A 38 3.34 -15.82 -8.01
CA VAL A 38 4.81 -15.78 -8.09
C VAL A 38 5.38 -14.86 -7.00
N VAL A 39 4.79 -13.68 -6.82
CA VAL A 39 5.23 -12.73 -5.78
C VAL A 39 5.03 -13.30 -4.37
N ARG A 40 3.92 -14.00 -4.12
CA ARG A 40 3.63 -14.70 -2.88
C ARG A 40 4.67 -15.77 -2.58
N ASN A 41 5.00 -16.59 -3.59
CA ASN A 41 6.05 -17.60 -3.45
C ASN A 41 7.42 -16.96 -3.15
N GLU A 42 7.76 -15.84 -3.79
CA GLU A 42 8.98 -15.08 -3.47
C GLU A 42 8.97 -14.58 -2.00
N MET A 43 7.84 -14.01 -1.55
CA MET A 43 7.70 -13.51 -0.18
C MET A 43 7.87 -14.63 0.86
N ILE A 44 7.35 -15.83 0.58
CA ILE A 44 7.38 -16.95 1.52
C ILE A 44 8.72 -17.69 1.47
N HIS A 45 9.16 -18.10 0.27
CA HIS A 45 10.31 -18.99 0.10
C HIS A 45 11.65 -18.24 0.06
N GLU A 46 11.71 -17.05 -0.54
CA GLU A 46 12.95 -16.28 -0.65
C GLU A 46 13.12 -15.30 0.51
N LYS A 47 12.02 -14.66 0.94
CA LYS A 47 12.05 -13.62 1.99
C LYS A 47 11.65 -14.14 3.37
N GLY A 48 11.25 -15.41 3.47
CA GLY A 48 10.99 -16.06 4.75
C GLY A 48 9.77 -15.52 5.50
N LEU A 49 8.79 -14.93 4.81
CA LEU A 49 7.52 -14.56 5.45
C LEU A 49 6.61 -15.77 5.63
N SER A 50 5.73 -15.70 6.64
CA SER A 50 4.68 -16.69 6.76
C SER A 50 3.62 -16.50 5.65
N PRO A 51 2.99 -17.59 5.17
CA PRO A 51 1.92 -17.51 4.18
C PRO A 51 0.77 -16.60 4.60
N GLU A 52 0.44 -16.59 5.90
CA GLU A 52 -0.64 -15.78 6.48
C GLU A 52 -0.31 -14.28 6.41
N VAL A 53 0.96 -13.91 6.62
CA VAL A 53 1.42 -12.51 6.51
C VAL A 53 1.35 -12.07 5.05
N ALA A 54 1.79 -12.92 4.11
CA ALA A 54 1.71 -12.62 2.68
C ALA A 54 0.25 -12.42 2.22
N ASP A 55 -0.66 -13.29 2.62
CA ASP A 55 -2.08 -13.19 2.26
C ASP A 55 -2.75 -11.96 2.89
N LYS A 56 -2.38 -11.58 4.13
CA LYS A 56 -2.80 -10.31 4.74
C LYS A 56 -2.33 -9.11 3.93
N ILE A 57 -1.06 -9.06 3.54
CA ILE A 57 -0.53 -7.96 2.70
C ILE A 57 -1.32 -7.86 1.40
N TRP A 58 -1.59 -8.99 0.74
CA TRP A 58 -2.39 -9.01 -0.49
C TRP A 58 -3.78 -8.43 -0.30
N SER A 59 -4.42 -8.73 0.83
CA SER A 59 -5.75 -8.21 1.15
C SER A 59 -5.80 -6.68 1.17
N TYR A 60 -4.73 -6.02 1.60
CA TYR A 60 -4.58 -4.57 1.53
C TYR A 60 -4.17 -4.12 0.13
N VAL A 61 -3.15 -4.73 -0.48
CA VAL A 61 -2.60 -4.30 -1.78
C VAL A 61 -3.62 -4.39 -2.92
N GLN A 62 -4.58 -5.33 -2.86
CA GLN A 62 -5.67 -5.43 -3.84
C GLN A 62 -6.72 -4.32 -3.70
N MET A 63 -6.81 -3.68 -2.52
CA MET A 63 -7.79 -2.62 -2.28
C MET A 63 -7.45 -1.42 -3.14
N HIS A 64 -8.49 -0.79 -3.68
CA HIS A 64 -8.33 0.35 -4.56
C HIS A 64 -9.50 1.29 -4.46
N GLY A 65 -9.21 2.58 -4.60
CA GLY A 65 -10.22 3.62 -4.56
C GLY A 65 -9.60 4.99 -4.35
N ASN A 66 -10.49 5.97 -4.20
CA ASN A 66 -10.12 7.35 -3.90
C ASN A 66 -10.38 7.62 -2.42
N ALA A 67 -11.28 8.56 -2.09
CA ALA A 67 -11.70 8.84 -0.72
C ALA A 67 -12.26 7.58 -0.02
N ASP A 68 -13.04 6.75 -0.71
CA ASP A 68 -13.63 5.53 -0.15
C ASP A 68 -12.59 4.54 0.39
N LEU A 69 -11.38 4.53 -0.18
CA LEU A 69 -10.29 3.69 0.31
C LEU A 69 -9.75 4.21 1.65
N VAL A 70 -9.63 5.54 1.79
CA VAL A 70 -9.18 6.17 3.03
C VAL A 70 -10.17 5.86 4.15
N ASP A 71 -11.47 5.95 3.88
CA ASP A 71 -12.51 5.63 4.86
C ASP A 71 -12.49 4.15 5.25
N LYS A 72 -12.34 3.24 4.28
CA LYS A 72 -12.17 1.80 4.57
C LYS A 72 -10.95 1.53 5.44
N LEU A 73 -9.80 2.12 5.12
CA LEU A 73 -8.58 1.95 5.92
C LEU A 73 -8.73 2.56 7.33
N ARG A 74 -9.56 3.60 7.51
CA ARG A 74 -9.90 4.14 8.83
C ARG A 74 -10.79 3.23 9.67
N THR A 75 -11.58 2.35 9.05
CA THR A 75 -12.38 1.37 9.81
C THR A 75 -11.52 0.26 10.41
N ASP A 76 -10.30 0.07 9.92
CA ASP A 76 -9.36 -0.92 10.44
C ASP A 76 -8.71 -0.42 11.74
N ALA A 77 -9.16 -0.97 12.87
CA ALA A 77 -8.67 -0.62 14.19
C ALA A 77 -7.18 -0.95 14.38
N GLN A 78 -6.64 -1.98 13.71
CA GLN A 78 -5.23 -2.33 13.83
C GLN A 78 -4.35 -1.32 13.10
N LEU A 79 -4.81 -0.86 11.93
CA LEU A 79 -4.13 0.19 11.18
C LEU A 79 -4.22 1.54 11.91
N MET A 80 -5.39 1.90 12.43
CA MET A 80 -5.58 3.15 13.17
C MET A 80 -4.86 3.20 14.52
N ALA A 81 -4.48 2.04 15.09
CA ALA A 81 -3.62 1.99 16.26
C ALA A 81 -2.20 2.53 15.97
N LEU A 82 -1.76 2.51 14.70
CA LEU A 82 -0.48 3.07 14.30
C LEU A 82 -0.62 4.55 13.97
N LYS A 83 0.10 5.39 14.73
CA LYS A 83 0.18 6.84 14.49
C LYS A 83 0.65 7.17 13.06
N SER A 84 1.61 6.41 12.54
CA SER A 84 2.13 6.56 11.17
C SER A 84 1.06 6.34 10.11
N ALA A 85 0.14 5.39 10.31
CA ALA A 85 -0.95 5.15 9.39
C ALA A 85 -1.97 6.29 9.40
N SER A 86 -2.37 6.75 10.59
CA SER A 86 -3.31 7.88 10.74
C SER A 86 -2.76 9.16 10.07
N GLU A 87 -1.48 9.48 10.29
CA GLU A 87 -0.81 10.59 9.60
C GLU A 87 -0.80 10.44 8.08
N ALA A 88 -0.55 9.22 7.59
CA ALA A 88 -0.52 8.96 6.15
C ALA A 88 -1.92 9.06 5.52
N LEU A 89 -2.96 8.56 6.19
CA LEU A 89 -4.36 8.66 5.76
C LEU A 89 -4.84 10.10 5.73
N ASN A 90 -4.50 10.92 6.74
CA ASN A 90 -4.80 12.35 6.74
C ASN A 90 -4.13 13.07 5.57
N GLY A 91 -2.88 12.72 5.25
CA GLY A 91 -2.18 13.26 4.09
C GLY A 91 -2.85 12.88 2.76
N LEU A 92 -3.36 11.65 2.65
CA LEU A 92 -4.11 11.20 1.47
C LEU A 92 -5.45 11.90 1.32
N GLU A 93 -6.18 12.11 2.41
CA GLU A 93 -7.45 12.86 2.42
C GLU A 93 -7.25 14.29 1.90
N VAL A 94 -6.23 14.98 2.40
CA VAL A 94 -5.88 16.34 1.93
C VAL A 94 -5.50 16.33 0.45
N LEU A 95 -4.73 15.33 0.01
CA LEU A 95 -4.36 15.17 -1.39
C LEU A 95 -5.61 14.98 -2.28
N PHE A 96 -6.53 14.09 -1.91
CA PHE A 96 -7.78 13.88 -2.66
C PHE A 96 -8.65 15.14 -2.69
N ARG A 97 -8.71 15.89 -1.58
CA ARG A 97 -9.40 17.19 -1.54
C ARG A 97 -8.80 18.17 -2.55
N TYR A 98 -7.46 18.29 -2.60
CA TYR A 98 -6.81 19.14 -3.60
C TYR A 98 -7.07 18.64 -5.02
N LEU A 99 -6.88 17.35 -5.30
CA LEU A 99 -7.12 16.77 -6.63
C LEU A 99 -8.55 17.00 -7.12
N THR A 100 -9.54 16.94 -6.20
CA THR A 100 -10.95 17.26 -6.46
C THR A 100 -11.12 18.74 -6.80
N LEU A 101 -10.53 19.64 -6.00
CA LEU A 101 -10.59 21.09 -6.23
C LEU A 101 -9.94 21.50 -7.56
N TYR A 102 -8.84 20.86 -7.94
CA TYR A 102 -8.13 21.12 -9.19
C TYR A 102 -8.79 20.43 -10.40
N GLY A 103 -9.84 19.62 -10.22
CA GLY A 103 -10.53 18.92 -11.31
C GLY A 103 -9.66 17.91 -12.06
N VAL A 104 -8.56 17.47 -11.46
CA VAL A 104 -7.58 16.55 -12.07
C VAL A 104 -7.73 15.11 -11.59
N MET A 105 -8.82 14.79 -10.89
CA MET A 105 -9.11 13.43 -10.41
C MET A 105 -9.07 12.39 -11.54
N ASP A 106 -9.50 12.74 -12.75
CA ASP A 106 -9.46 11.84 -13.91
C ASP A 106 -8.05 11.56 -14.44
N LYS A 107 -7.05 12.40 -14.13
CA LYS A 107 -5.65 12.15 -14.51
C LYS A 107 -4.90 11.22 -13.56
N VAL A 108 -5.51 10.88 -12.41
CA VAL A 108 -4.96 9.90 -11.47
C VAL A 108 -5.28 8.46 -11.89
N LYS A 109 -6.08 8.28 -12.95
CA LYS A 109 -6.35 6.98 -13.55
C LYS A 109 -5.16 6.53 -14.42
N GLU A 110 -4.80 5.27 -14.23
CA GLU A 110 -4.12 4.39 -15.18
C GLU A 110 -2.60 4.51 -15.34
N LYS A 111 -1.89 3.81 -14.45
CA LYS A 111 -1.08 2.67 -14.91
C LYS A 111 -1.39 1.43 -14.08
N ASN A 112 -2.10 0.51 -14.73
CA ASN A 112 -2.23 -0.92 -14.49
C ASN A 112 -1.30 -1.54 -13.40
N HIS A 113 -1.94 -2.09 -12.36
CA HIS A 113 -1.56 -3.24 -11.52
C HIS A 113 -1.00 -3.10 -10.08
N CYS A 114 -0.85 -1.92 -9.46
CA CYS A 114 -0.60 -1.89 -8.01
C CYS A 114 -1.25 -0.69 -7.30
N ARG A 115 -2.11 -0.97 -6.31
CA ARG A 115 -3.30 -0.16 -6.03
C ARG A 115 -3.43 0.34 -4.58
N ILE A 116 -2.34 0.38 -3.80
CA ILE A 116 -2.16 1.31 -2.65
C ILE A 116 -0.97 2.26 -2.88
N ILE A 117 -0.16 2.00 -3.91
CA ILE A 117 1.04 2.76 -4.21
C ILE A 117 0.67 3.93 -5.12
N LEU A 118 0.17 5.03 -4.53
CA LEU A 118 0.18 6.32 -5.21
C LEU A 118 1.65 6.75 -5.40
N THR A 119 2.19 6.31 -6.53
CA THR A 119 3.39 6.75 -7.23
C THR A 119 4.68 6.67 -6.39
N SER A 120 5.37 5.52 -6.43
CA SER A 120 6.83 5.46 -6.19
C SER A 120 7.62 5.38 -7.50
N LYS A 121 7.14 6.03 -8.58
CA LYS A 121 8.06 6.42 -9.64
C LYS A 121 8.90 7.57 -9.12
N SER A 122 9.96 7.19 -8.42
CA SER A 122 11.08 8.04 -8.11
C SER A 122 11.47 8.76 -9.39
N ILE A 123 11.39 10.08 -9.35
CA ILE A 123 12.05 10.96 -10.29
C ILE A 123 13.54 10.63 -10.17
N SER A 124 14.11 10.08 -11.23
CA SER A 124 15.53 10.03 -11.51
C SER A 124 15.67 10.10 -13.03
#